data_AF-A0A7R8WVQ4-F1
#
_entry.id   AF-A0A7R8WVQ4-F1
#
_cell.length_a   1.000
_cell.length_b   1.000
_cell.length_c   1.000
_cell.angle_alpha   90.00
_cell.angle_beta   90.00
_cell.angle_gamma   90.00
#
_symmetry.space_group_name_H-M   'P 1'
#
loop_
_entity.id
_entity.type
_entity.pdbx_description
1 polymer ?
#
loop_
_entity_poly.entity_id
_entity_poly.type
_entity_poly.pdbx_seq_one_letter_code
_entity_poly.pdbx_strand_id
1 'polypeptide(L)'
;MIDEYPVLSVVASFAQGVTDMQGVKELRVKESDRIDAMAKGLRAAGVTVDEGEDWWKVTGLGHGKVPGGVTVASVLDHRIAMAFMVMGMATQKPMTVDDGSPISTSFPIFEALMGLLYRAVGAKVLAGVSPVEAALSLDPRDLENDDLRTPEVAQAASEVAVNPEVRAALTEFQRNFAMRHGGAVLDGRDIGTVICPRAQAKLFVTASAECRADRRFKELQGKGMEVNAADVLADVIARDKRDTERATAPLVAAEDAHLIDTSDMTIAQAVAAAIAFVQSRL
;
A
#
# COMPACT_ATOMS: atom_id res chain seq x y z
N MET A 1 -17.24 -8.10 20.86
CA MET A 1 -16.89 -6.73 20.43
C MET A 1 -15.72 -6.26 21.30
N ILE A 2 -14.59 -6.96 21.22
CA ILE A 2 -13.39 -6.70 22.03
C ILE A 2 -12.29 -6.15 21.12
N ASP A 3 -12.28 -6.56 19.86
CA ASP A 3 -11.24 -6.23 18.90
C ASP A 3 -11.38 -4.83 18.29
N GLU A 4 -12.54 -4.19 18.46
CA GLU A 4 -12.85 -2.87 17.95
C GLU A 4 -12.41 -1.75 18.91
N TYR A 5 -12.06 -2.07 20.16
CA TYR A 5 -11.66 -1.10 21.16
C TYR A 5 -10.44 -0.25 20.78
N PRO A 6 -9.36 -0.78 20.15
CA PRO A 6 -8.26 0.04 19.65
C PRO A 6 -8.72 1.15 18.70
N VAL A 7 -9.54 0.83 17.69
CA VAL A 7 -10.04 1.84 16.74
C VAL A 7 -11.09 2.75 17.38
N LEU A 8 -11.90 2.24 18.30
CA LEU A 8 -12.84 3.05 19.07
C LEU A 8 -12.12 4.12 19.90
N SER A 9 -10.99 3.78 20.53
CA SER A 9 -10.16 4.74 21.28
C SER A 9 -9.55 5.82 20.38
N VAL A 10 -9.20 5.47 19.15
CA VAL A 10 -8.80 6.45 18.14
C VAL A 10 -9.97 7.40 17.85
N VAL A 11 -11.16 6.87 17.56
CA VAL A 11 -12.36 7.70 17.32
C VAL A 11 -12.68 8.60 18.53
N ALA A 12 -12.58 8.06 19.75
CA ALA A 12 -12.80 8.79 20.99
C ALA A 12 -11.84 9.97 21.16
N SER A 13 -10.58 9.84 20.73
CA SER A 13 -9.60 10.93 20.79
C SER A 13 -10.01 12.18 19.97
N PHE A 14 -10.79 11.99 18.91
CA PHE A 14 -11.34 13.06 18.06
C PHE A 14 -12.76 13.50 18.46
N ALA A 15 -13.40 12.81 19.40
CA ALA A 15 -14.69 13.22 19.95
C ALA A 15 -14.52 14.39 20.94
N GLN A 16 -15.64 15.00 21.37
CA GLN A 16 -15.64 15.92 22.51
C GLN A 16 -16.08 15.18 23.77
N GLY A 17 -15.39 15.42 24.89
CA GLY A 17 -15.72 14.82 26.19
C GLY A 17 -14.92 13.57 26.51
N VAL A 18 -15.40 12.79 27.48
CA VAL A 18 -14.70 11.58 27.96
C VAL A 18 -15.46 10.35 27.49
N THR A 19 -14.77 9.43 26.82
CA THR A 19 -15.27 8.08 26.53
C THR A 19 -14.75 7.13 27.60
N ASP A 20 -15.67 6.57 28.38
CA ASP A 20 -15.39 5.62 29.45
C ASP A 20 -15.68 4.19 28.98
N MET A 21 -14.68 3.32 29.04
CA MET A 21 -14.77 1.94 28.55
C MET A 21 -14.41 0.99 29.70
N GLN A 22 -15.43 0.25 30.15
CA GLN A 22 -15.40 -0.62 31.33
C GLN A 22 -15.60 -2.07 30.91
N GLY A 23 -15.14 -3.03 31.71
CA GLY A 23 -15.32 -4.46 31.46
C GLY A 23 -14.48 -4.98 30.28
N VAL A 24 -13.29 -4.41 30.10
CA VAL A 24 -12.39 -4.66 28.96
C VAL A 24 -11.11 -5.43 29.34
N LYS A 25 -11.06 -6.08 30.51
CA LYS A 25 -9.89 -6.80 31.05
C LYS A 25 -9.28 -7.79 30.06
N GLU A 26 -10.12 -8.41 29.23
CA GLU A 26 -9.67 -9.37 28.22
C GLU A 26 -8.69 -8.75 27.21
N LEU A 27 -8.70 -7.43 27.00
CA LEU A 27 -7.75 -6.71 26.14
C LEU A 27 -6.31 -6.74 26.65
N ARG A 28 -6.09 -6.96 27.94
CA ARG A 28 -4.74 -7.04 28.51
C ARG A 28 -4.04 -8.37 28.24
N VAL A 29 -4.80 -9.39 27.83
CA VAL A 29 -4.34 -10.79 27.69
C VAL A 29 -4.56 -11.34 26.28
N LYS A 30 -4.63 -10.47 25.27
CA LYS A 30 -4.68 -10.87 23.86
C LYS A 30 -3.27 -11.21 23.37
N GLU A 31 -3.02 -11.01 22.08
CA GLU A 31 -1.67 -11.07 21.50
C GLU A 31 -0.71 -10.02 22.11
N SER A 32 -1.26 -8.98 22.73
CA SER A 32 -0.53 -7.97 23.49
C SER A 32 -1.39 -7.45 24.66
N ASP A 33 -0.80 -6.67 25.58
CA ASP A 33 -1.58 -5.80 26.47
C ASP A 33 -2.05 -4.58 25.68
N ARG A 34 -3.22 -4.71 25.04
CA ARG A 34 -3.76 -3.65 24.20
C ARG A 34 -4.16 -2.42 24.97
N ILE A 35 -4.49 -2.54 26.26
CA ILE A 35 -4.85 -1.39 27.09
C ILE A 35 -3.64 -0.49 27.27
N ASP A 36 -2.54 -1.09 27.76
CA ASP A 36 -1.29 -0.38 28.01
C ASP A 36 -0.69 0.20 26.71
N ALA A 37 -0.68 -0.58 25.64
CA ALA A 37 -0.08 -0.16 24.38
C ALA A 37 -0.86 0.99 23.72
N MET A 38 -2.20 0.94 23.68
CA MET A 38 -3.00 2.05 23.17
C MET A 38 -2.86 3.29 24.06
N ALA A 39 -2.86 3.13 25.38
CA ALA A 39 -2.74 4.25 26.31
C ALA A 39 -1.39 4.97 26.14
N LYS A 40 -0.28 4.22 26.00
CA LYS A 40 1.05 4.78 25.70
C LYS A 40 1.06 5.55 24.37
N GLY A 41 0.55 4.95 23.29
CA GLY A 41 0.56 5.59 21.97
C GLY A 41 -0.34 6.83 21.90
N LEU A 42 -1.53 6.80 22.51
CA LEU A 42 -2.45 7.94 22.60
C LEU A 42 -1.85 9.09 23.42
N ARG A 43 -1.25 8.79 24.59
CA ARG A 43 -0.54 9.79 25.40
C ARG A 43 0.61 10.43 24.63
N ALA A 44 1.40 9.63 23.91
CA ALA A 44 2.47 10.14 23.05
C ALA A 44 1.94 11.07 21.95
N ALA A 45 0.77 10.76 21.37
CA ALA A 45 0.11 11.60 20.37
C ALA A 45 -0.54 12.88 20.95
N GLY A 46 -0.45 13.10 22.26
CA GLY A 46 -0.97 14.27 22.97
C GLY A 46 -2.41 14.12 23.49
N VAL A 47 -2.93 12.90 23.57
CA VAL A 47 -4.29 12.61 24.07
C VAL A 47 -4.23 12.19 25.54
N THR A 48 -5.11 12.74 26.38
CA THR A 48 -5.21 12.31 27.78
C THR A 48 -5.93 10.97 27.87
N VAL A 49 -5.24 9.98 28.44
CA VAL A 49 -5.78 8.63 28.67
C VAL A 49 -5.51 8.20 30.10
N ASP A 50 -6.55 7.75 30.79
CA ASP A 50 -6.45 7.06 32.10
C ASP A 50 -6.75 5.57 31.90
N GLU A 51 -6.10 4.70 32.65
CA GLU A 51 -6.33 3.25 32.54
C GLU A 51 -6.21 2.55 33.89
N GLY A 52 -6.90 1.41 33.99
CA GLY A 52 -6.79 0.48 35.11
C GLY A 52 -6.88 -0.97 34.63
N GLU A 53 -7.07 -1.90 35.55
CA GLU A 53 -7.01 -3.35 35.24
C GLU A 53 -8.06 -3.81 34.23
N ASP A 54 -9.28 -3.27 34.31
CA ASP A 54 -10.47 -3.69 33.53
C ASP A 54 -11.16 -2.51 32.83
N TRP A 55 -10.46 -1.38 32.69
CA TRP A 55 -11.04 -0.16 32.13
C TRP A 55 -9.98 0.77 31.55
N TRP A 56 -10.40 1.65 30.62
CA TRP A 56 -9.66 2.88 30.28
C TRP A 56 -10.63 4.04 30.05
N LYS A 57 -10.11 5.26 29.99
CA LYS A 57 -10.85 6.47 29.63
C LYS A 57 -10.02 7.29 28.65
N VAL A 58 -10.63 7.67 27.53
CA VAL A 58 -10.02 8.56 26.54
C VAL A 58 -10.72 9.90 26.61
N THR A 59 -9.96 10.97 26.88
CA THR A 59 -10.48 12.34 26.84
C THR A 59 -10.29 12.89 25.44
N GLY A 60 -11.40 13.01 24.71
CA GLY A 60 -11.42 13.52 23.34
C GLY A 60 -11.12 15.01 23.29
N LEU A 61 -10.26 15.39 22.34
CA LEU A 61 -9.83 16.77 22.11
C LEU A 61 -10.74 17.50 21.13
N GLY A 62 -11.59 16.79 20.39
CA GLY A 62 -12.39 17.27 19.27
C GLY A 62 -11.68 17.13 17.92
N HIS A 63 -12.47 17.15 16.85
CA HIS A 63 -11.97 16.98 15.48
C HIS A 63 -10.90 18.02 15.13
N GLY A 64 -9.82 17.57 14.48
CA GLY A 64 -8.70 18.42 14.05
C GLY A 64 -7.81 18.97 15.17
N LYS A 65 -7.99 18.52 16.42
CA LYS A 65 -7.24 19.03 17.58
C LYS A 65 -6.20 18.07 18.17
N VAL A 66 -6.12 16.84 17.66
CA VAL A 66 -5.14 15.86 18.13
C VAL A 66 -3.76 16.19 17.55
N PRO A 67 -2.72 16.43 18.38
CA PRO A 67 -1.42 16.88 17.91
C PRO A 67 -0.70 15.89 16.96
N GLY A 68 -0.58 14.62 17.34
CA GLY A 68 0.23 13.64 16.59
C GLY A 68 1.73 13.96 16.61
N GLY A 69 2.46 13.60 15.55
CA GLY A 69 3.89 13.90 15.42
C GLY A 69 4.84 12.92 16.10
N VAL A 70 4.40 11.67 16.31
CA VAL A 70 5.15 10.65 17.05
C VAL A 70 5.24 9.33 16.29
N THR A 71 6.26 8.54 16.61
CA THR A 71 6.32 7.11 16.29
C THR A 71 5.77 6.31 17.46
N VAL A 72 4.79 5.45 17.22
CA VAL A 72 4.19 4.57 18.24
C VAL A 72 4.57 3.11 18.02
N ALA A 73 4.63 2.35 19.10
CA ALA A 73 4.98 0.94 19.05
C ALA A 73 3.75 0.08 18.68
N SER A 74 3.88 -0.78 17.66
CA SER A 74 2.83 -1.73 17.28
C SER A 74 2.72 -2.91 18.24
N VAL A 75 3.78 -3.18 19.02
CA VAL A 75 3.90 -4.31 19.97
C VAL A 75 3.50 -5.66 19.36
N LEU A 76 3.84 -5.84 18.07
CA LEU A 76 3.50 -7.03 17.29
C LEU A 76 1.99 -7.31 17.18
N ASP A 77 1.15 -6.29 17.41
CA ASP A 77 -0.31 -6.37 17.36
C ASP A 77 -0.83 -5.58 16.17
N HIS A 78 -1.48 -6.29 15.26
CA HIS A 78 -1.95 -5.73 14.00
C HIS A 78 -3.07 -4.70 14.20
N ARG A 79 -3.89 -4.84 15.26
CA ARG A 79 -5.00 -3.93 15.53
C ARG A 79 -4.47 -2.61 16.07
N ILE A 80 -3.42 -2.65 16.89
CA ILE A 80 -2.71 -1.46 17.36
C ILE A 80 -2.04 -0.74 16.18
N ALA A 81 -1.30 -1.48 15.36
CA ALA A 81 -0.65 -0.92 14.18
C ALA A 81 -1.66 -0.21 13.26
N MET A 82 -2.74 -0.90 12.87
CA MET A 82 -3.77 -0.32 12.02
C MET A 82 -4.48 0.87 12.68
N ALA A 83 -4.84 0.79 13.97
CA ALA A 83 -5.52 1.88 14.67
C ALA A 83 -4.67 3.16 14.66
N PHE A 84 -3.38 3.07 14.94
CA PHE A 84 -2.50 4.23 14.92
C PHE A 84 -2.18 4.74 13.52
N MET A 85 -2.11 3.87 12.51
CA MET A 85 -2.04 4.33 11.12
C MET A 85 -3.29 5.11 10.73
N VAL A 86 -4.48 4.65 11.14
CA VAL A 86 -5.74 5.39 10.92
C VAL A 86 -5.74 6.72 11.66
N MET A 87 -5.27 6.74 12.91
CA MET A 87 -5.15 7.95 13.71
C MET A 87 -4.26 8.99 13.03
N GLY A 88 -3.10 8.57 12.52
CA GLY A 88 -2.13 9.44 11.85
C GLY A 88 -2.67 10.16 10.62
N MET A 89 -3.76 9.66 10.01
CA MET A 89 -4.43 10.34 8.89
C MET A 89 -5.25 11.56 9.33
N ALA A 90 -5.58 11.68 10.61
CA ALA A 90 -6.47 12.71 11.15
C ALA A 90 -5.78 13.65 12.17
N THR A 91 -4.55 13.37 12.58
CA THR A 91 -3.77 14.23 13.47
C THR A 91 -3.20 15.47 12.75
N GLN A 92 -2.87 16.50 13.52
CA GLN A 92 -2.30 17.75 12.98
C GLN A 92 -0.89 17.56 12.40
N LYS A 93 -0.08 16.70 13.03
CA LYS A 93 1.24 16.29 12.53
C LYS A 93 1.21 14.80 12.19
N PRO A 94 1.92 14.37 11.12
CA PRO A 94 1.99 12.96 10.74
C PRO A 94 2.45 12.08 11.91
N MET A 95 1.92 10.86 11.97
CA MET A 95 2.37 9.82 12.90
C MET A 95 2.92 8.63 12.12
N THR A 96 3.80 7.88 12.75
CA THR A 96 4.39 6.64 12.21
C THR A 96 4.22 5.49 13.21
N VAL A 97 4.21 4.25 12.72
CA VAL A 97 4.32 3.04 13.54
C VAL A 97 5.73 2.48 13.39
N ASP A 98 6.30 1.90 14.45
CA ASP A 98 7.66 1.35 14.44
C ASP A 98 7.80 0.08 13.59
N ASP A 99 6.77 -0.77 13.59
CA ASP A 99 6.71 -2.00 12.81
C ASP A 99 5.27 -2.26 12.30
N GLY A 100 5.09 -2.16 10.98
CA GLY A 100 3.84 -2.45 10.28
C GLY A 100 3.68 -3.92 9.86
N SER A 101 4.71 -4.76 10.00
CA SER A 101 4.68 -6.16 9.56
C SER A 101 3.53 -7.00 10.15
N PRO A 102 3.05 -6.79 11.39
CA PRO A 102 1.92 -7.54 11.94
C PRO A 102 0.61 -7.30 11.20
N ILE A 103 0.45 -6.15 10.53
CA ILE A 103 -0.72 -5.85 9.69
C ILE A 103 -0.91 -6.96 8.66
N SER A 104 0.19 -7.57 8.20
CA SER A 104 0.15 -8.67 7.23
C SER A 104 -0.64 -9.88 7.70
N THR A 105 -0.82 -10.07 9.02
CA THR A 105 -1.61 -11.17 9.60
C THR A 105 -3.12 -10.96 9.45
N SER A 106 -3.57 -9.73 9.20
CA SER A 106 -5.01 -9.39 9.18
C SER A 106 -5.46 -8.56 8.00
N PHE A 107 -4.53 -7.82 7.40
CA PHE A 107 -4.72 -7.15 6.14
C PHE A 107 -3.47 -7.32 5.27
N PRO A 108 -3.22 -8.56 4.78
CA PRO A 108 -1.98 -8.96 4.09
C PRO A 108 -1.61 -8.13 2.86
N ILE A 109 -2.58 -7.39 2.33
CA ILE A 109 -2.50 -6.74 1.01
C ILE A 109 -2.17 -5.23 1.08
N PHE A 110 -1.99 -4.66 2.29
CA PHE A 110 -1.83 -3.22 2.49
C PHE A 110 -0.68 -2.60 1.67
N GLU A 111 0.48 -3.27 1.61
CA GLU A 111 1.66 -2.79 0.87
C GLU A 111 1.63 -3.16 -0.63
N ALA A 112 0.90 -4.21 -1.01
CA ALA A 112 0.93 -4.80 -2.35
C ALA A 112 -0.22 -4.37 -3.27
N LEU A 113 -1.11 -3.51 -2.78
CA LEU A 113 -2.49 -3.31 -3.28
C LEU A 113 -2.63 -2.77 -4.72
N MET A 114 -1.55 -2.37 -5.41
CA MET A 114 -1.65 -1.72 -6.72
C MET A 114 -0.92 -2.43 -7.87
N GLY A 115 0.11 -3.22 -7.59
CA GLY A 115 0.89 -3.92 -8.62
C GLY A 115 0.34 -5.30 -9.01
N LEU A 116 -0.53 -5.89 -8.17
CA LEU A 116 -0.97 -7.27 -8.31
C LEU A 116 -2.37 -7.45 -8.91
N LEU A 117 -3.16 -6.38 -9.12
CA LEU A 117 -4.54 -6.50 -9.62
C LEU A 117 -4.63 -7.28 -10.94
N TYR A 118 -3.85 -6.87 -11.94
CA TYR A 118 -3.80 -7.57 -13.23
C TYR A 118 -3.21 -8.97 -13.13
N ARG A 119 -2.34 -9.23 -12.14
CA ARG A 119 -1.79 -10.55 -11.87
C ARG A 119 -2.82 -11.47 -11.22
N ALA A 120 -3.63 -10.96 -10.31
CA ALA A 120 -4.73 -11.72 -9.71
C ALA A 120 -5.81 -12.03 -10.75
N VAL A 121 -6.14 -11.08 -11.63
CA VAL A 121 -6.99 -11.37 -12.81
C VAL A 121 -6.34 -12.43 -13.70
N GLY A 122 -5.05 -12.29 -14.03
CA GLY A 122 -4.30 -13.26 -14.82
C GLY A 122 -4.30 -14.66 -14.20
N ALA A 123 -4.09 -14.79 -12.89
CA ALA A 123 -4.13 -16.05 -12.17
C ALA A 123 -5.52 -16.70 -12.22
N LYS A 124 -6.60 -15.93 -12.05
CA LYS A 124 -7.97 -16.43 -12.19
C LYS A 124 -8.28 -16.87 -13.62
N VAL A 125 -7.73 -16.17 -14.62
CA VAL A 125 -7.84 -16.58 -16.03
C VAL A 125 -7.12 -17.90 -16.28
N LEU A 126 -5.91 -18.08 -15.72
CA LEU A 126 -5.19 -19.35 -15.80
C LEU A 126 -5.95 -20.49 -15.09
N ALA A 127 -6.76 -20.17 -14.08
CA ALA A 127 -7.67 -21.12 -13.42
C ALA A 127 -8.98 -21.37 -14.20
N GLY A 128 -9.15 -20.77 -15.38
CA GLY A 128 -10.28 -21.02 -16.28
C GLY A 128 -11.44 -20.03 -16.20
N VAL A 129 -11.31 -18.95 -15.41
CA VAL A 129 -12.32 -17.88 -15.33
C VAL A 129 -12.20 -16.96 -16.54
N SER A 130 -13.32 -16.47 -17.08
CA SER A 130 -13.25 -15.50 -18.18
C SER A 130 -12.61 -14.17 -17.71
N PRO A 131 -11.87 -13.42 -18.57
CA PRO A 131 -11.15 -12.22 -18.13
C PRO A 131 -12.02 -11.16 -17.44
N VAL A 132 -13.22 -10.90 -17.97
CA VAL A 132 -14.14 -9.90 -17.43
C VAL A 132 -14.71 -10.36 -16.10
N GLU A 133 -15.13 -11.62 -16.00
CA GLU A 133 -15.61 -12.20 -14.75
C GLU A 133 -14.53 -12.23 -13.67
N ALA A 134 -13.28 -12.57 -14.05
CA ALA A 134 -12.14 -12.54 -13.13
C ALA A 134 -11.89 -11.14 -12.56
N ALA A 135 -12.04 -10.10 -13.37
CA ALA A 135 -11.90 -8.71 -12.95
C ALA A 135 -13.06 -8.23 -12.06
N LEU A 136 -14.30 -8.60 -12.39
CA LEU A 136 -15.49 -8.20 -11.62
C LEU A 136 -15.63 -8.96 -10.30
N SER A 137 -15.13 -10.19 -10.24
CA SER A 137 -15.17 -11.05 -9.05
C SER A 137 -13.91 -10.96 -8.19
N LEU A 138 -13.01 -10.00 -8.47
CA LEU A 138 -11.75 -9.88 -7.76
C LEU A 138 -11.99 -9.64 -6.27
N ASP A 139 -11.44 -10.52 -5.44
CA ASP A 139 -11.51 -10.45 -3.98
C ASP A 139 -10.13 -10.07 -3.42
N PRO A 140 -10.05 -9.30 -2.33
CA PRO A 140 -8.80 -9.05 -1.61
C PRO A 140 -7.91 -10.29 -1.40
N ARG A 141 -8.49 -11.45 -1.09
CA ARG A 141 -7.78 -12.71 -0.88
C ARG A 141 -7.11 -13.25 -2.15
N ASP A 142 -7.61 -12.88 -3.34
CA ASP A 142 -6.97 -13.26 -4.60
C ASP A 142 -5.57 -12.65 -4.73
N LEU A 143 -5.30 -11.54 -4.02
CA LEU A 143 -3.99 -10.87 -3.99
C LEU A 143 -2.99 -11.54 -3.05
N GLU A 144 -3.43 -12.49 -2.22
CA GLU A 144 -2.61 -13.26 -1.28
C GLU A 144 -1.97 -14.49 -1.93
N ASN A 145 -2.30 -14.77 -3.19
CA ASN A 145 -1.74 -15.91 -3.90
C ASN A 145 -0.21 -15.72 -4.11
N ASP A 146 0.58 -16.65 -3.58
CA ASP A 146 2.04 -16.64 -3.71
C ASP A 146 2.51 -16.71 -5.16
N ASP A 147 1.71 -17.34 -6.03
CA ASP A 147 2.02 -17.54 -7.45
C ASP A 147 1.84 -16.26 -8.28
N LEU A 148 1.32 -15.17 -7.72
CA LEU A 148 1.12 -13.92 -8.48
C LEU A 148 2.41 -13.33 -9.04
N ARG A 149 3.57 -13.78 -8.57
CA ARG A 149 4.88 -13.32 -9.02
C ARG A 149 5.56 -14.26 -10.01
N THR A 150 4.92 -15.35 -10.40
CA THR A 150 5.47 -16.29 -11.38
C THR A 150 5.50 -15.68 -12.79
N PRO A 151 6.41 -16.14 -13.66
CA PRO A 151 6.45 -15.72 -15.06
C PRO A 151 5.12 -15.94 -15.80
N GLU A 152 4.44 -17.05 -15.52
CA GLU A 152 3.19 -17.45 -16.17
C GLU A 152 2.07 -16.46 -15.84
N VAL A 153 1.90 -16.11 -14.56
CA VAL A 153 0.92 -15.12 -14.12
C VAL A 153 1.28 -13.73 -14.65
N ALA A 154 2.56 -13.38 -14.71
CA ALA A 154 3.01 -12.10 -15.29
C ALA A 154 2.67 -11.99 -16.79
N GLN A 155 2.77 -13.09 -17.55
CA GLN A 155 2.38 -13.13 -18.95
C GLN A 155 0.86 -13.03 -19.11
N ALA A 156 0.09 -13.81 -18.36
CA ALA A 156 -1.37 -13.74 -18.35
C ALA A 156 -1.87 -12.32 -17.98
N ALA A 157 -1.24 -11.68 -16.99
CA ALA A 157 -1.53 -10.29 -16.60
C ALA A 157 -1.37 -9.30 -17.77
N SER A 158 -0.36 -9.50 -18.62
CA SER A 158 -0.11 -8.68 -19.80
C SER A 158 -1.21 -8.84 -20.86
N GLU A 159 -1.68 -10.07 -21.05
CA GLU A 159 -2.74 -10.40 -22.00
C GLU A 159 -4.11 -9.87 -21.55
N VAL A 160 -4.45 -9.99 -20.26
CA VAL A 160 -5.73 -9.45 -19.76
C VAL A 160 -5.73 -7.92 -19.75
N ALA A 161 -4.57 -7.28 -19.59
CA ALA A 161 -4.45 -5.82 -19.54
C ALA A 161 -4.79 -5.12 -20.86
N VAL A 162 -4.83 -5.84 -22.00
CA VAL A 162 -5.28 -5.24 -23.28
C VAL A 162 -6.81 -5.20 -23.42
N ASN A 163 -7.55 -5.92 -22.56
CA ASN A 163 -9.01 -5.98 -22.63
C ASN A 163 -9.65 -4.70 -22.03
N PRO A 164 -10.41 -3.90 -22.80
CA PRO A 164 -11.00 -2.65 -22.32
C PRO A 164 -11.99 -2.80 -21.17
N GLU A 165 -12.76 -3.90 -21.12
CA GLU A 165 -13.75 -4.15 -20.07
C GLU A 165 -13.09 -4.52 -18.75
N VAL A 166 -12.05 -5.36 -18.80
CA VAL A 166 -11.19 -5.66 -17.63
C VAL A 166 -10.60 -4.38 -17.07
N ARG A 167 -10.07 -3.52 -17.96
CA ARG A 167 -9.50 -2.24 -17.56
C ARG A 167 -10.53 -1.32 -16.92
N ALA A 168 -11.74 -1.25 -17.48
CA ALA A 168 -12.82 -0.42 -16.94
C ALA A 168 -13.17 -0.85 -15.52
N ALA A 169 -13.33 -2.16 -15.28
CA ALA A 169 -13.62 -2.72 -13.96
C ALA A 169 -12.51 -2.39 -12.94
N LEU A 170 -11.24 -2.57 -13.31
CA LEU A 170 -10.11 -2.30 -12.41
C LEU A 170 -9.85 -0.79 -12.19
N THR A 171 -10.12 0.06 -13.18
CA THR A 171 -9.90 1.51 -13.10
C THR A 171 -10.72 2.15 -11.97
N GLU A 172 -11.98 1.73 -11.81
CA GLU A 172 -12.85 2.26 -10.75
C GLU A 172 -12.30 1.93 -9.37
N PHE A 173 -11.87 0.67 -9.16
CA PHE A 173 -11.22 0.24 -7.92
C PHE A 173 -9.97 1.09 -7.60
N GLN A 174 -9.09 1.27 -8.59
CA GLN A 174 -7.86 2.02 -8.43
C GLN A 174 -8.11 3.51 -8.10
N ARG A 175 -9.13 4.12 -8.73
CA ARG A 175 -9.51 5.51 -8.44
C ARG A 175 -10.10 5.68 -7.04
N ASN A 176 -10.95 4.75 -6.61
CA ASN A 176 -11.51 4.77 -5.26
C ASN A 176 -10.42 4.62 -4.20
N PHE A 177 -9.40 3.79 -4.45
CA PHE A 177 -8.23 3.67 -3.59
C PHE A 177 -7.42 4.96 -3.53
N ALA A 178 -7.17 5.61 -4.66
CA ALA A 178 -6.41 6.86 -4.74
C ALA A 178 -7.06 8.03 -3.97
N MET A 179 -8.40 8.03 -3.85
CA MET A 179 -9.16 9.09 -3.19
C MET A 179 -9.38 8.86 -1.69
N ARG A 180 -8.74 7.84 -1.09
CA ARG A 180 -8.86 7.56 0.35
C ARG A 180 -8.28 8.70 1.19
N HIS A 181 -8.92 8.94 2.33
CA HIS A 181 -8.41 9.87 3.35
C HIS A 181 -7.00 9.42 3.80
N GLY A 182 -6.06 10.35 3.96
CA GLY A 182 -4.65 10.05 4.26
C GLY A 182 -3.73 9.92 3.03
N GLY A 183 -4.29 9.88 1.82
CA GLY A 183 -3.53 9.76 0.57
C GLY A 183 -3.14 8.32 0.23
N ALA A 184 -2.58 8.12 -0.96
CA ALA A 184 -2.16 6.82 -1.45
C ALA A 184 -0.96 6.95 -2.40
N VAL A 185 -0.09 5.94 -2.40
CA VAL A 185 0.97 5.77 -3.42
C VAL A 185 0.51 4.68 -4.37
N LEU A 186 0.44 5.01 -5.67
CA LEU A 186 0.01 4.09 -6.72
C LEU A 186 1.18 3.87 -7.68
N ASP A 187 1.60 2.62 -7.83
CA ASP A 187 2.54 2.18 -8.87
C ASP A 187 1.76 1.52 -10.02
N GLY A 188 2.16 1.82 -11.25
CA GLY A 188 1.59 1.27 -12.47
C GLY A 188 2.11 1.99 -13.72
N ARG A 189 1.57 1.61 -14.88
CA ARG A 189 2.06 2.09 -16.19
C ARG A 189 1.43 3.40 -16.65
N ASP A 190 0.17 3.63 -16.27
CA ASP A 190 -0.67 4.74 -16.73
C ASP A 190 -1.40 5.44 -15.58
N ILE A 191 -0.80 5.38 -14.38
CA ILE A 191 -1.36 6.01 -13.18
C ILE A 191 -1.47 7.52 -13.35
N GLY A 192 -0.37 8.18 -13.71
CA GLY A 192 -0.33 9.65 -13.84
C GLY A 192 -1.05 10.20 -15.06
N THR A 193 -1.37 9.36 -16.05
CA THR A 193 -1.98 9.77 -17.33
C THR A 193 -3.46 9.41 -17.44
N VAL A 194 -3.90 8.27 -16.88
CA VAL A 194 -5.27 7.75 -17.05
C VAL A 194 -6.00 7.56 -15.72
N ILE A 195 -5.36 6.92 -14.74
CA ILE A 195 -6.04 6.55 -13.48
C ILE A 195 -6.21 7.79 -12.59
N CYS A 196 -5.11 8.51 -12.35
CA CYS A 196 -5.02 9.68 -11.48
C CYS A 196 -4.38 10.87 -12.21
N PRO A 197 -5.00 11.40 -13.29
CA PRO A 197 -4.45 12.53 -14.04
C PRO A 197 -4.35 13.82 -13.24
N ARG A 198 -4.99 13.90 -12.07
CA ARG A 198 -4.94 15.04 -11.14
C ARG A 198 -4.15 14.76 -9.87
N ALA A 199 -3.31 13.72 -9.84
CA ALA A 199 -2.44 13.44 -8.69
C ALA A 199 -1.53 14.64 -8.37
N GLN A 200 -1.36 14.96 -7.09
CA GLN A 200 -0.59 16.13 -6.63
C GLN A 200 0.90 16.01 -6.98
N ALA A 201 1.43 14.79 -6.89
CA ALA A 201 2.78 14.42 -7.30
C ALA A 201 2.73 13.21 -8.24
N LYS A 202 3.45 13.28 -9.35
CA LYS A 202 3.59 12.19 -10.33
C LYS A 202 5.07 11.93 -10.56
N LEU A 203 5.47 10.67 -10.45
CA LEU A 203 6.83 10.22 -10.71
C LEU A 203 6.82 9.33 -11.94
N PHE A 204 7.75 9.55 -12.86
CA PHE A 204 8.04 8.62 -13.95
C PHE A 204 9.44 8.04 -13.71
N VAL A 205 9.50 6.80 -13.24
CA VAL A 205 10.74 6.13 -12.90
C VAL A 205 11.22 5.32 -14.10
N THR A 206 12.44 5.57 -14.56
CA THR A 206 13.05 4.88 -15.70
C THR A 206 14.42 4.31 -15.33
N ALA A 207 14.94 3.47 -16.22
CA ALA A 207 16.32 3.01 -16.25
C ALA A 207 16.62 2.39 -17.62
N SER A 208 17.89 2.36 -18.01
CA SER A 208 18.32 1.66 -19.22
C SER A 208 17.86 0.20 -19.24
N ALA A 209 17.62 -0.35 -20.44
CA ALA A 209 17.17 -1.73 -20.59
C ALA A 209 18.21 -2.72 -20.03
N GLU A 210 19.49 -2.41 -20.22
CA GLU A 210 20.63 -3.16 -19.73
C GLU A 210 20.66 -3.19 -18.20
N CYS A 211 20.44 -2.04 -17.55
CA CYS A 211 20.41 -1.96 -16.08
C CYS A 211 19.22 -2.73 -15.50
N ARG A 212 18.04 -2.64 -16.12
CA ARG A 212 16.85 -3.40 -15.70
C ARG A 212 17.02 -4.90 -15.92
N ALA A 213 17.61 -5.30 -17.05
CA ALA A 213 17.90 -6.70 -17.35
C ALA A 213 18.92 -7.30 -16.37
N ASP A 214 20.00 -6.59 -16.04
CA ASP A 214 20.99 -7.02 -15.05
C ASP A 214 20.37 -7.19 -13.65
N ARG A 215 19.56 -6.21 -13.20
CA ARG A 215 18.82 -6.31 -11.92
C ARG A 215 17.90 -7.54 -11.90
N ARG A 216 17.15 -7.76 -12.99
CA ARG A 216 16.23 -8.91 -13.11
C ARG A 216 16.97 -10.24 -13.18
N PHE A 217 18.08 -10.30 -13.89
CA PHE A 217 18.94 -11.48 -13.97
C PHE A 217 19.46 -11.87 -12.59
N LYS A 218 20.01 -10.91 -11.83
CA LYS A 218 20.47 -11.13 -10.45
C LYS A 218 19.33 -11.58 -9.52
N GLU A 219 18.13 -11.02 -9.67
CA GLU A 219 16.94 -11.44 -8.91
C GLU A 219 16.58 -12.91 -9.17
N LEU A 220 16.55 -13.32 -10.45
CA LEU A 220 16.21 -14.69 -10.85
C LEU A 220 17.28 -15.70 -10.42
N GLN A 221 18.55 -15.33 -10.58
CA GLN A 221 19.69 -16.13 -10.11
C GLN A 221 19.66 -16.32 -8.59
N GLY A 222 19.32 -15.27 -7.84
CA GLY A 222 19.15 -15.35 -6.38
C GLY A 222 18.02 -16.28 -5.93
N LYS A 223 17.06 -16.58 -6.81
CA LYS A 223 15.98 -17.56 -6.59
C LYS A 223 16.33 -18.97 -7.08
N GLY A 224 17.57 -19.20 -7.54
CA GLY A 224 18.02 -20.49 -8.04
C GLY A 224 17.48 -20.88 -9.41
N MET A 225 16.96 -19.92 -10.19
CA MET A 225 16.50 -20.17 -11.55
C MET A 225 17.68 -20.14 -12.52
N GLU A 226 17.79 -21.15 -13.39
CA GLU A 226 18.73 -21.11 -14.51
C GLU A 226 18.16 -20.25 -15.63
N VAL A 227 18.73 -19.06 -15.82
CA VAL A 227 18.35 -18.10 -16.86
C VAL A 227 19.58 -17.54 -17.55
N ASN A 228 19.45 -17.12 -18.80
CA ASN A 228 20.52 -16.47 -19.56
C ASN A 228 20.32 -14.94 -19.56
N ALA A 229 21.38 -14.19 -19.29
CA ALA A 229 21.34 -12.72 -19.28
C ALA A 229 20.89 -12.12 -20.64
N ALA A 230 21.27 -12.75 -21.76
CA ALA A 230 20.87 -12.31 -23.09
C ALA A 230 19.35 -12.45 -23.31
N ASP A 231 18.77 -13.55 -22.84
CA ASP A 231 17.34 -13.82 -22.96
C ASP A 231 16.53 -12.86 -22.07
N VAL A 232 17.00 -12.61 -20.83
CA VAL A 232 16.38 -11.62 -19.93
C VAL A 232 16.39 -10.22 -20.55
N LEU A 233 17.48 -9.82 -21.20
CA LEU A 233 17.55 -8.53 -21.90
C LEU A 233 16.58 -8.46 -23.08
N ALA A 234 16.52 -9.51 -23.91
CA ALA A 234 15.59 -9.58 -25.02
C ALA A 234 14.13 -9.46 -24.55
N ASP A 235 13.78 -10.14 -23.47
CA ASP A 235 12.45 -10.09 -22.85
C ASP A 235 12.10 -8.69 -22.33
N VAL A 236 13.06 -8.01 -21.68
CA VAL A 236 12.88 -6.64 -21.19
C VAL A 236 12.61 -5.69 -22.37
N ILE A 237 13.40 -5.75 -23.43
CA ILE A 237 13.23 -4.90 -24.63
C ILE A 237 11.89 -5.19 -25.30
N ALA A 238 11.53 -6.46 -25.49
CA ALA A 238 10.26 -6.86 -26.09
C ALA A 238 9.06 -6.37 -25.26
N ARG A 239 9.17 -6.40 -23.93
CA ARG A 239 8.14 -5.87 -23.03
C ARG A 239 8.03 -4.36 -23.11
N ASP A 240 9.14 -3.63 -23.11
CA ASP A 240 9.12 -2.17 -23.19
C ASP A 240 8.47 -1.69 -24.49
N LYS A 241 8.80 -2.36 -25.60
CA LYS A 241 8.18 -2.08 -26.90
C LYS A 241 6.67 -2.26 -26.83
N ARG A 242 6.18 -3.38 -26.28
CA ARG A 242 4.74 -3.64 -26.10
C ARG A 242 4.07 -2.60 -25.20
N ASP A 243 4.68 -2.27 -24.06
CA ASP A 243 4.12 -1.33 -23.09
C ASP A 243 4.05 0.11 -23.65
N THR A 244 5.01 0.50 -24.50
CA THR A 244 5.09 1.85 -25.08
C THR A 244 4.24 2.01 -26.35
N GLU A 245 4.16 0.97 -27.19
CA GLU A 245 3.45 1.01 -28.49
C GLU A 245 1.96 0.64 -28.39
N ARG A 246 1.44 0.27 -27.21
CA ARG A 246 0.03 -0.12 -27.06
C ARG A 246 -0.92 1.04 -27.40
N ALA A 247 -1.97 0.73 -28.17
CA ALA A 247 -2.96 1.72 -28.60
C ALA A 247 -3.75 2.36 -27.45
N THR A 248 -3.94 1.63 -26.35
CA THR A 248 -4.73 2.09 -25.19
C THR A 248 -3.83 2.31 -23.98
N ALA A 249 -3.75 3.57 -23.54
CA ALA A 249 -2.95 4.05 -22.40
C ALA A 249 -1.47 3.66 -22.44
N PRO A 250 -0.72 4.02 -23.47
CA PRO A 250 0.70 3.66 -23.59
C PRO A 250 1.51 4.06 -22.34
N LEU A 251 2.61 3.34 -22.08
CA LEU A 251 3.58 3.72 -21.05
C LEU A 251 4.30 4.99 -21.49
N VAL A 252 3.72 6.14 -21.12
CA VAL A 252 4.26 7.46 -21.39
C VAL A 252 4.26 8.28 -20.10
N ALA A 253 5.28 9.11 -19.92
CA ALA A 253 5.31 10.07 -18.85
C ALA A 253 4.15 11.06 -19.01
N ALA A 254 3.46 11.38 -17.91
CA ALA A 254 2.54 12.51 -17.89
C ALA A 254 3.34 13.81 -18.08
N GLU A 255 2.74 14.83 -18.70
CA GLU A 255 3.38 16.11 -18.99
C GLU A 255 3.97 16.79 -17.73
N ASP A 256 3.30 16.61 -16.59
CA ASP A 256 3.69 17.13 -15.28
C ASP A 256 4.38 16.11 -14.36
N ALA A 257 4.81 14.96 -14.91
CA ALA A 257 5.55 13.95 -14.15
C ALA A 257 7.03 14.32 -13.98
N HIS A 258 7.56 14.05 -12.78
CA HIS A 258 8.99 14.17 -12.51
C HIS A 258 9.71 12.88 -12.92
N LEU A 259 10.64 13.02 -13.87
CA LEU A 259 11.47 11.92 -14.35
C LEU A 259 12.56 11.58 -13.33
N ILE A 260 12.61 10.32 -12.89
CA ILE A 260 13.70 9.78 -12.09
C ILE A 260 14.37 8.68 -12.90
N ASP A 261 15.56 8.95 -13.44
CA ASP A 261 16.39 7.92 -14.06
C ASP A 261 17.24 7.22 -13.00
N THR A 262 16.96 5.94 -12.80
CA THR A 262 17.61 5.12 -11.78
C THR A 262 18.78 4.31 -12.33
N SER A 263 19.21 4.52 -13.58
CA SER A 263 20.26 3.71 -14.22
C SER A 263 21.53 3.62 -13.37
N ASP A 264 21.95 4.75 -12.80
CA ASP A 264 23.15 4.88 -11.96
C ASP A 264 22.83 5.19 -10.48
N MET A 265 21.59 4.94 -10.05
CA MET A 265 21.16 5.18 -8.67
C MET A 265 21.11 3.89 -7.85
N THR A 266 21.52 3.99 -6.59
CA THR A 266 21.15 3.02 -5.56
C THR A 266 19.68 3.19 -5.19
N ILE A 267 19.09 2.16 -4.56
CA ILE A 267 17.71 2.20 -4.06
C ILE A 267 17.51 3.40 -3.12
N ALA A 268 18.44 3.62 -2.18
CA ALA A 268 18.35 4.72 -1.23
C ALA A 268 18.36 6.10 -1.91
N GLN A 269 19.17 6.28 -2.96
CA GLN A 269 19.19 7.52 -3.73
C GLN A 269 17.88 7.75 -4.50
N ALA A 270 17.34 6.70 -5.14
CA ALA A 270 16.07 6.79 -5.86
C ALA A 270 14.91 7.14 -4.92
N VAL A 271 14.86 6.50 -3.73
CA VAL A 271 13.86 6.79 -2.70
C VAL A 271 13.99 8.22 -2.17
N ALA A 272 15.21 8.66 -1.87
CA ALA A 272 15.45 10.03 -1.40
C ALA A 272 15.02 11.08 -2.44
N ALA A 273 15.32 10.86 -3.73
CA ALA A 273 14.90 11.74 -4.81
C ALA A 273 13.37 11.81 -4.94
N ALA A 274 12.70 10.65 -4.86
CA ALA A 274 11.24 10.57 -4.89
C ALA A 274 10.60 11.35 -3.71
N ILE A 275 11.11 11.15 -2.48
CA ILE A 275 10.62 11.85 -1.28
C ILE A 275 10.82 13.35 -1.42
N ALA A 276 12.00 13.80 -1.84
CA ALA A 276 12.30 15.22 -2.00
C ALA A 276 11.36 15.90 -3.00
N PHE A 277 11.08 15.24 -4.14
CA PHE A 277 10.11 15.76 -5.10
C PHE A 277 8.70 15.83 -4.53
N VAL A 278 8.21 14.76 -3.88
CA VAL A 278 6.86 14.73 -3.30
C VAL A 278 6.70 15.83 -2.23
N GLN A 279 7.70 16.02 -1.37
CA GLN A 279 7.70 17.09 -0.37
C GLN A 279 7.70 18.50 -0.97
N SER A 280 8.26 18.69 -2.17
CA SER A 280 8.21 19.99 -2.85
C SER A 280 6.84 20.35 -3.44
N ARG A 281 5.90 19.38 -3.47
CA ARG A 281 4.57 19.51 -4.08
C ARG A 281 3.42 19.54 -3.07
N LEU A 282 3.67 19.14 -1.83
CA LEU A 282 2.70 19.06 -0.72
C LEU A 282 2.97 20.16 0.31
#